data_AF-A0A0M8VWU9-F1
#
_entry.id   AF-A0A0M8VWU9-F1
#
_cell.length_a   1.000
_cell.length_b   1.000
_cell.length_c   1.000
_cell.angle_alpha   90.00
_cell.angle_beta   90.00
_cell.angle_gamma   90.00
#
_symmetry.space_group_name_H-M   'P 1'
#
loop_
_entity.id
_entity.type
_entity.pdbx_description
1 polymer ?
#
loop_
_entity_poly.entity_id
_entity_poly.type
_entity_poly.pdbx_seq_one_letter_code
_entity_poly.pdbx_strand_id
1 'polypeptide(L)' 'MQDKTSSVQNFTGSAFCLYVDNNYSGDRFTINAHTSIVDMRVPNSYWNDKISSVRPGAC' A
#
# COMPACT_ATOMS: atom_id res chain seq x y z
N MET A 1 9.33 -0.98 12.41
CA MET A 1 8.39 0.15 12.20
C MET A 1 7.29 -0.36 11.29
N GLN A 2 6.21 -0.87 11.86
CA GLN A 2 5.03 -1.37 11.17
C GLN A 2 3.84 -0.64 11.85
N ASP A 3 2.78 -0.33 11.11
CA ASP A 3 1.49 0.20 11.63
C ASP A 3 1.38 1.72 11.88
N LYS A 4 1.77 2.57 10.93
CA LYS A 4 1.35 4.01 10.89
C LYS A 4 1.16 4.58 9.48
N THR A 5 0.74 3.74 8.52
CA THR A 5 0.61 4.21 7.14
C THR A 5 -0.80 4.74 6.90
N SER A 6 -1.01 6.01 7.23
CA SER A 6 -2.29 6.69 6.99
C SER A 6 -2.41 7.26 5.57
N SER A 7 -1.30 7.42 4.85
CA SER A 7 -1.28 7.91 3.47
C SER A 7 -0.12 7.31 2.68
N VAL A 8 -0.31 7.12 1.38
CA VAL A 8 0.74 6.71 0.45
C VAL A 8 0.69 7.57 -0.80
N GLN A 9 1.82 8.16 -1.14
CA GLN A 9 1.99 8.94 -2.37
C GLN A 9 3.05 8.28 -3.24
N ASN A 10 2.61 7.80 -4.40
CA ASN A 10 3.51 7.29 -5.42
C ASN A 10 3.83 8.40 -6.41
N PHE A 11 4.99 9.04 -6.22
CA PHE A 11 5.52 10.03 -7.15
C PHE A 11 6.33 9.43 -8.31
N THR A 12 6.51 8.11 -8.30
CA THR A 12 7.33 7.42 -9.31
C THR A 12 6.50 7.08 -10.53
N GLY A 13 7.19 6.93 -11.67
CA GLY A 13 6.59 6.41 -12.91
C GLY A 13 6.32 4.90 -12.89
N SER A 14 6.34 4.25 -11.72
CA SER A 14 6.19 2.80 -11.57
C SER A 14 5.15 2.48 -10.49
N ALA A 15 4.40 1.39 -10.66
CA ALA A 15 3.45 0.94 -9.65
C ALA A 15 4.17 0.30 -8.44
N PHE A 16 3.53 0.35 -7.28
CA PHE A 16 3.96 -0.38 -6.08
C PHE A 16 2.85 -1.27 -5.57
N CYS A 17 3.23 -2.45 -5.08
CA CYS A 17 2.34 -3.42 -4.50
C CYS A 17 2.53 -3.46 -2.98
N LEU A 18 1.47 -3.18 -2.24
CA LEU A 18 1.43 -3.22 -0.79
C LEU A 18 0.80 -4.52 -0.32
N TYR A 19 1.31 -5.08 0.76
CA TYR A 19 0.85 -6.33 1.36
C TYR A 19 0.49 -6.12 2.82
N VAL A 20 -0.64 -6.69 3.23
CA VAL A 20 -1.10 -6.66 4.63
C VAL A 20 -0.27 -7.58 5.51
N ASP A 21 0.16 -8.73 4.99
CA ASP A 21 0.97 -9.67 5.77
C ASP A 21 2.47 -9.52 5.49
N ASN A 22 3.28 -9.99 6.43
CA ASN A 22 4.72 -10.16 6.25
C ASN A 22 5.00 -11.23 5.17
N ASN A 23 6.18 -11.19 4.56
CA ASN A 23 6.60 -12.08 3.47
C ASN A 23 5.83 -11.94 2.15
N TYR A 24 5.29 -10.76 1.86
CA TYR A 24 4.57 -10.49 0.60
C TYR A 24 3.35 -11.42 0.40
N SER A 25 2.64 -11.76 1.49
CA SER A 25 1.42 -12.58 1.44
C SER A 25 0.18 -11.79 1.86
N GLY A 26 -0.97 -12.47 1.84
CA GLY A 26 -2.23 -11.91 2.29
C GLY A 26 -2.90 -10.99 1.28
N ASP A 27 -3.72 -10.10 1.79
CA ASP A 27 -4.35 -9.06 0.99
C ASP A 27 -3.31 -8.14 0.39
N ARG A 28 -3.49 -7.83 -0.91
CA ARG A 28 -2.59 -7.00 -1.69
C ARG A 28 -3.32 -5.85 -2.38
N PHE A 29 -2.65 -4.70 -2.45
CA PHE A 29 -3.18 -3.50 -3.07
C PHE A 29 -2.13 -2.85 -3.97
N THR A 30 -2.50 -2.60 -5.22
CA THR A 30 -1.62 -1.94 -6.20
C THR A 30 -1.86 -0.43 -6.18
N ILE A 31 -0.80 0.32 -5.91
CA ILE A 31 -0.75 1.77 -6.09
C ILE A 31 -0.11 2.07 -7.43
N ASN A 32 -0.91 2.56 -8.38
CA ASN A 32 -0.43 2.95 -9.69
C ASN A 32 0.55 4.12 -9.61
N ALA A 33 1.33 4.30 -10.69
CA ALA A 33 2.19 5.46 -10.86
C ALA A 33 1.38 6.75 -10.72
N HIS A 34 1.97 7.79 -10.12
CA HIS A 34 1.33 9.09 -9.89
C HIS A 34 0.02 9.04 -9.08
N THR A 35 -0.20 7.97 -8.31
CA THR A 35 -1.39 7.84 -7.45
C THR A 35 -1.08 8.31 -6.04
N SER A 36 -1.95 9.18 -5.53
CA SER A 36 -1.92 9.68 -4.15
C SER A 36 -3.14 9.14 -3.42
N ILE A 37 -2.91 8.28 -2.43
CA ILE A 37 -3.94 7.82 -1.50
C ILE A 37 -3.71 8.59 -0.20
N VAL A 38 -4.52 9.63 -0.04
CA VAL A 38 -4.44 10.55 1.12
C VAL A 38 -4.96 9.87 2.39
N ASP A 39 -5.86 8.91 2.26
CA ASP A 39 -6.37 8.10 3.36
C ASP A 39 -6.48 6.64 2.94
N MET A 40 -5.65 5.78 3.56
CA MET A 40 -5.70 4.34 3.29
C MET A 40 -6.94 3.65 3.87
N ARG A 41 -7.83 4.38 4.56
CA ARG A 41 -9.17 3.89 4.89
C ARG A 41 -10.10 3.84 3.68
N VAL A 42 -9.71 4.43 2.56
CA VAL A 42 -10.48 4.46 1.32
C VAL A 42 -9.72 3.62 0.29
N PRO A 43 -10.29 2.50 -0.20
CA PRO A 43 -11.70 2.10 -0.14
C PRO A 43 -12.14 1.24 1.06
N ASN A 44 -11.22 0.78 1.92
CA ASN A 44 -11.56 -0.06 3.07
C ASN A 44 -10.67 0.28 4.29
N SER A 45 -11.31 0.58 5.43
CA SER A 45 -10.66 0.92 6.70
C SER A 45 -9.72 -0.16 7.23
N TYR A 46 -9.87 -1.39 6.74
CA TYR A 46 -8.99 -2.52 7.03
C TYR A 46 -7.53 -2.31 6.59
N TRP A 47 -7.27 -1.45 5.60
CA TRP A 47 -5.91 -1.23 5.08
C TRP A 47 -5.06 -0.29 5.92
N ASN A 48 -5.70 0.59 6.70
CA ASN A 48 -5.00 1.52 7.56
C ASN A 48 -4.31 0.76 8.70
N ASP A 49 -3.01 0.98 8.88
CA ASP A 49 -2.19 0.37 9.92
C ASP A 49 -2.09 -1.16 9.85
N LYS A 50 -2.23 -1.72 8.65
CA LYS A 50 -2.08 -3.16 8.38
C LYS A 50 -0.99 -3.48 7.37
N ILE A 51 -0.34 -2.48 6.78
CA ILE A 51 0.68 -2.72 5.75
C ILE A 51 1.96 -3.19 6.41
N SER A 52 2.35 -4.39 6.04
CA SER A 52 3.53 -5.07 6.59
C SER A 52 4.68 -5.17 5.61
N SER A 53 4.42 -5.08 4.30
CA SER A 53 5.45 -5.22 3.26
C SER A 53 5.09 -4.46 1.98
N VAL A 54 6.11 -4.00 1.25
CA VAL A 54 5.96 -3.31 -0.06
C VAL A 54 6.92 -3.89 -1.09
N ARG A 55 6.44 -4.03 -2.33
CA ARG A 55 7.25 -4.46 -3.47
C ARG A 55 7.10 -3.51 -4.66
N PRO A 56 8.18 -3.17 -5.38
CA PRO A 56 8.08 -2.48 -6.66
C PRO A 56 7.39 -3.36 -7.71
N GLY A 57 6.50 -2.77 -8.50
CA GLY A 57 5.68 -3.44 -9.50
C GLY A 57 4.20 -3.53 -9.10
N ALA A 58 3.36 -3.85 -10.09
CA ALA A 58 1.96 -4.16 -9.85
C ALA A 58 1.81 -5.56 -9.23
N CYS A 59 0.88 -5.69 -8.28
CA CYS A 59 0.17 -6.94 -8.06
C CYS A 59 -1.03 -6.99 -9.03
#